data_AF-A0AAP7LZI4-F1
#
_entry.id   AF-A0AAP7LZI4-F1
#
_cell.length_a   1.000
_cell.length_b   1.000
_cell.length_c   1.000
_cell.angle_alpha   90.00
_cell.angle_beta   90.00
_cell.angle_gamma   90.00
#
_symmetry.space_group_name_H-M   'P 1'
#
loop_
_entity.id
_entity.type
_entity.pdbx_description
1 polymer ?
#
loop_
_entity_poly.entity_id
_entity_poly.type
_entity_poly.pdbx_seq_one_letter_code
_entity_poly.pdbx_strand_id
1 'polypeptide(L)'
;MGRIGVSPDEWNSAVTTAANNVSSVSGVTVQELGKTTLARFKALIEMEKKIETTLTNYKTTYAVTSTNKMKEVAQKIVEEDAQFGADFDKKTANLRFK
;
A
#
# COMPACT_ATOMS: atom_id res chain seq x y z
N MET A 1 5.84 -23.21 -4.93
CA MET A 1 5.04 -22.23 -5.69
C MET A 1 5.99 -21.55 -6.67
N GLY A 2 5.69 -21.59 -7.98
CA GLY A 2 6.53 -20.93 -8.98
C GLY A 2 6.45 -19.41 -8.85
N ARG A 3 7.53 -18.70 -9.19
CA ARG A 3 7.53 -17.23 -9.29
C ARG A 3 6.43 -16.83 -10.29
N ILE A 4 5.44 -16.08 -9.84
CA ILE A 4 4.47 -15.44 -10.74
C ILE A 4 5.19 -14.20 -11.27
N GLY A 5 5.56 -14.21 -12.55
CA GLY A 5 6.10 -13.04 -13.21
C GLY A 5 5.00 -11.99 -13.35
N VAL A 6 5.14 -10.87 -12.65
CA VAL A 6 4.30 -9.69 -12.82
C VAL A 6 5.21 -8.58 -13.29
N SER A 7 4.85 -7.89 -14.36
CA SER A 7 5.68 -6.78 -14.82
C SER A 7 5.72 -5.67 -13.74
N PRO A 8 6.86 -4.98 -13.57
CA PRO A 8 6.97 -3.90 -12.58
C PRO A 8 5.93 -2.80 -12.79
N ASP A 9 5.60 -2.51 -14.05
CA ASP A 9 4.63 -1.49 -14.42
C ASP A 9 3.20 -1.89 -14.04
N GLU A 10 2.79 -3.14 -14.35
CA GLU A 10 1.48 -3.66 -13.94
C GLU A 10 1.34 -3.70 -12.42
N TRP A 11 2.39 -4.12 -11.71
CA TRP A 11 2.40 -4.12 -10.25
C TRP A 11 2.28 -2.70 -9.68
N ASN A 12 3.10 -1.76 -10.15
CA ASN A 12 3.07 -0.38 -9.69
C ASN A 12 1.71 0.28 -9.98
N SER A 13 1.10 -0.04 -11.12
CA SER A 13 -0.23 0.43 -11.49
C SER A 13 -1.31 -0.13 -10.55
N ALA A 14 -1.30 -1.43 -10.27
CA ALA A 14 -2.24 -2.08 -9.36
C ALA A 14 -2.11 -1.52 -7.93
N VAL A 15 -0.89 -1.39 -7.42
CA VAL A 15 -0.60 -0.83 -6.10
C VAL A 15 -1.04 0.63 -6.00
N THR A 16 -0.79 1.43 -7.04
CA THR A 16 -1.23 2.84 -7.09
C THR A 16 -2.75 2.95 -7.14
N THR A 17 -3.42 2.09 -7.91
CA THR A 17 -4.89 2.04 -7.96
C THR A 17 -5.47 1.69 -6.58
N ALA A 18 -4.91 0.70 -5.90
CA ALA A 18 -5.34 0.34 -4.54
C ALA A 18 -5.12 1.50 -3.55
N ALA A 19 -3.97 2.17 -3.62
CA ALA A 19 -3.68 3.34 -2.79
C ALA A 19 -4.68 4.48 -3.03
N ASN A 20 -5.05 4.74 -4.28
CA ASN A 20 -6.04 5.76 -4.65
C ASN A 20 -7.44 5.40 -4.14
N ASN A 21 -7.83 4.13 -4.24
CA ASN A 21 -9.12 3.68 -3.71
C ASN A 21 -9.20 3.91 -2.20
N VAL A 22 -8.13 3.60 -1.46
CA VAL A 22 -8.06 3.86 -0.01
C VAL A 22 -8.09 5.37 0.30
N SER A 23 -7.35 6.18 -0.46
CA SER A 23 -7.31 7.63 -0.24
C SER A 23 -8.65 8.31 -0.55
N SER A 24 -9.45 7.74 -1.46
CA SER A 24 -10.78 8.23 -1.83
C SER A 24 -11.89 7.91 -0.82
N VAL A 25 -11.65 7.01 0.15
CA VAL A 25 -12.67 6.66 1.16
C VAL A 25 -13.08 7.92 1.92
N SER A 26 -14.37 8.27 1.85
CA SER A 26 -14.92 9.46 2.49
C SER A 26 -14.85 9.36 4.01
N GLY A 27 -14.54 10.48 4.66
CA GLY A 27 -14.57 10.60 6.12
C GLY A 27 -15.98 10.53 6.69
N VAL A 28 -16.07 10.39 8.01
CA VAL A 28 -17.30 10.56 8.78
C VAL A 28 -17.44 12.01 9.20
N THR A 29 -18.59 12.61 8.88
CA THR A 29 -18.94 13.92 9.43
C THR A 29 -19.27 13.77 10.92
N VAL A 30 -18.43 14.33 11.78
CA VAL A 30 -18.71 14.42 13.21
C VAL A 30 -19.74 15.51 13.45
N GLN A 31 -20.90 15.16 13.98
CA GLN A 31 -21.95 16.12 14.31
C GLN A 31 -21.79 16.59 15.76
N GLU A 32 -21.17 17.75 15.96
CA GLU A 32 -21.01 18.29 17.31
C GLU A 32 -22.30 18.95 17.82
N LEU A 33 -22.73 18.55 19.02
CA LEU A 33 -23.82 19.21 19.75
C LEU A 33 -23.23 20.20 20.76
N GLY A 34 -23.49 21.49 20.58
CA GLY A 34 -22.88 22.56 21.38
C GLY A 34 -23.17 22.50 22.88
N LYS A 35 -24.36 22.03 23.30
CA LYS A 35 -24.70 21.78 24.72
C LYS A 35 -25.67 20.61 24.83
N THR A 36 -25.19 19.46 25.31
CA THR A 36 -26.04 18.33 25.68
C THR A 36 -25.57 17.70 26.99
N THR A 37 -26.51 17.45 27.90
CA THR A 37 -26.28 16.72 29.16
C THR A 37 -26.60 15.23 29.03
N LEU A 38 -27.19 14.82 27.90
CA LEU A 38 -27.61 13.44 27.67
C LEU A 38 -26.41 12.56 27.29
N ALA A 39 -26.11 11.57 28.14
CA ALA A 39 -24.97 10.66 27.96
C ALA A 39 -24.95 9.96 26.60
N ARG A 40 -26.13 9.54 26.09
CA ARG A 40 -26.26 8.86 24.80
C ARG A 40 -25.73 9.68 23.61
N PHE A 41 -25.94 11.00 23.63
CA PHE A 41 -25.48 11.86 22.54
C PHE A 41 -23.98 12.12 22.63
N LYS A 42 -23.42 12.23 23.84
CA LYS A 42 -21.97 12.29 24.03
C LYS A 42 -21.28 11.03 23.50
N ALA A 43 -21.81 9.86 23.85
CA ALA A 43 -21.28 8.58 23.37
C ALA A 43 -21.34 8.46 21.84
N LEU A 44 -22.42 8.95 21.20
CA LEU A 44 -22.52 8.98 19.74
C LEU A 44 -21.42 9.84 19.11
N ILE A 45 -21.23 11.07 19.60
CA ILE A 45 -20.18 11.98 19.12
C ILE A 45 -18.79 11.39 19.31
N GLU A 46 -18.53 10.74 20.45
CA GLU A 46 -17.26 10.06 20.70
C GLU A 46 -17.02 8.90 19.72
N MET A 47 -18.06 8.14 19.37
CA MET A 47 -17.96 7.10 18.35
C MET A 47 -17.65 7.68 16.97
N GLU A 48 -18.32 8.75 16.56
CA GLU A 48 -18.04 9.45 15.29
C GLU A 48 -16.58 9.92 15.23
N LYS A 49 -16.10 10.58 16.31
CA LYS A 49 -14.70 11.03 16.42
C LYS A 49 -13.71 9.88 16.34
N LYS A 50 -14.01 8.75 16.99
CA LYS A 50 -13.15 7.57 16.98
C LYS A 50 -13.07 6.95 15.58
N ILE A 51 -14.21 6.82 14.89
CA ILE A 51 -14.24 6.29 13.52
C ILE A 51 -13.42 7.20 12.59
N GLU A 52 -13.62 8.51 12.66
CA GLU A 52 -12.90 9.46 11.82
C GLU A 52 -11.39 9.45 12.07
N THR A 53 -10.99 9.37 13.35
CA THR A 53 -9.58 9.24 13.73
C THR A 53 -8.97 7.93 13.22
N THR A 54 -9.69 6.81 13.37
CA THR A 54 -9.23 5.50 12.89
C THR A 54 -9.08 5.49 11.37
N LEU A 55 -10.06 6.01 10.64
CA LEU A 55 -10.01 6.10 9.18
C LEU A 55 -8.87 7.00 8.72
N THR A 56 -8.71 8.17 9.33
CA THR A 56 -7.60 9.08 9.03
C THR A 56 -6.25 8.40 9.23
N ASN A 57 -6.02 7.77 10.38
CA ASN A 57 -4.77 7.07 10.67
C ASN A 57 -4.50 5.91 9.71
N TYR A 58 -5.54 5.18 9.31
CA TYR A 58 -5.40 4.12 8.32
C TYR A 58 -4.95 4.67 6.97
N LYS A 59 -5.60 5.74 6.48
CA LYS A 59 -5.31 6.37 5.19
C LYS A 59 -3.92 7.01 5.15
N THR A 60 -3.52 7.72 6.20
CA THR A 60 -2.28 8.53 6.18
C THR A 60 -1.04 7.76 6.60
N THR A 61 -1.17 6.77 7.48
CA THR A 61 -0.01 6.05 8.03
C THR A 61 0.10 4.65 7.48
N TYR A 62 -0.93 3.83 7.69
CA TYR A 62 -0.86 2.40 7.38
C TYR A 62 -0.86 2.15 5.86
N ALA A 63 -1.82 2.75 5.15
CA ALA A 63 -1.95 2.57 3.71
C ALA A 63 -0.72 3.09 2.95
N VAL A 64 -0.19 4.25 3.34
CA VAL A 64 1.04 4.81 2.76
C VAL A 64 2.23 3.89 2.99
N THR A 65 2.45 3.43 4.23
CA THR A 65 3.55 2.51 4.56
C THR A 65 3.45 1.21 3.77
N SER A 66 2.25 0.64 3.67
CA SER A 66 2.00 -0.59 2.92
C SER A 66 2.24 -0.40 1.42
N THR A 67 1.75 0.71 0.85
CA THR A 67 1.95 1.07 -0.55
C THR A 67 3.44 1.17 -0.90
N ASN A 68 4.24 1.82 -0.04
CA ASN A 68 5.68 1.94 -0.26
C ASN A 68 6.38 0.58 -0.23
N LYS A 69 6.07 -0.26 0.77
CA LYS A 69 6.60 -1.63 0.83
C LYS A 69 6.25 -2.46 -0.39
N MET A 70 5.02 -2.33 -0.89
CA MET A 70 4.61 -3.02 -2.11
C MET A 70 5.41 -2.53 -3.32
N LYS A 71 5.64 -1.22 -3.47
CA LYS A 71 6.47 -0.68 -4.56
C LYS A 71 7.94 -1.15 -4.47
N GLU A 72 8.50 -1.24 -3.27
CA GLU A 72 9.85 -1.78 -3.04
C GLU A 72 9.97 -3.24 -3.49
N VAL A 73 8.91 -4.05 -3.34
CA VAL A 73 8.93 -5.45 -3.82
C VAL A 73 9.11 -5.50 -5.34
N ALA A 74 8.44 -4.64 -6.11
CA ALA A 74 8.64 -4.60 -7.56
C ALA A 74 10.07 -4.19 -7.93
N GLN A 75 10.66 -3.23 -7.22
CA GLN A 75 12.05 -2.83 -7.45
C GLN A 75 13.01 -4.00 -7.21
N LYS A 76 12.84 -4.73 -6.10
CA LYS A 76 13.66 -5.90 -5.78
C LYS A 76 13.54 -7.00 -6.82
N ILE A 77 12.35 -7.23 -7.38
CA ILE A 77 12.16 -8.22 -8.46
C ILE A 77 12.97 -7.81 -9.71
N VAL A 78 12.95 -6.54 -10.09
CA VAL A 78 13.74 -6.03 -11.24
C VAL A 78 15.24 -6.21 -10.99
N GLU A 79 15.71 -5.89 -9.79
CA GLU A 79 17.11 -6.03 -9.40
C GLU A 79 17.55 -7.50 -9.42
N GLU A 80 16.74 -8.40 -8.86
CA GLU A 80 16.99 -9.85 -8.91
C GLU A 80 17.04 -10.36 -10.35
N ASP A 81 16.06 -10.00 -11.19
CA ASP A 81 16.01 -10.44 -12.59
C ASP A 81 17.22 -9.93 -13.40
N ALA A 82 17.65 -8.67 -13.18
CA ALA A 82 18.85 -8.12 -13.82
C ALA A 82 20.12 -8.86 -13.38
N GLN A 83 20.24 -9.21 -12.09
CA GLN A 83 21.37 -9.96 -11.56
C GLN A 83 21.43 -11.38 -12.15
N PHE A 84 20.29 -12.08 -12.22
CA PHE A 84 20.22 -13.41 -12.83
C PHE A 84 20.56 -13.39 -14.33
N GLY A 85 20.11 -12.36 -15.07
CA GLY A 85 20.47 -12.17 -16.47
C GLY A 85 21.98 -12.02 -16.66
N ALA A 86 22.63 -11.15 -15.87
CA ALA A 86 24.07 -10.96 -15.93
C ALA A 86 24.88 -12.23 -15.61
N ASP A 87 24.44 -13.01 -14.62
CA ASP A 87 25.07 -14.28 -14.26
C ASP A 87 24.91 -15.35 -15.36
N PHE A 88 23.76 -15.37 -16.03
CA PHE A 88 23.51 -16.25 -17.17
C PHE A 88 24.42 -15.91 -18.35
N ASP A 89 24.54 -14.62 -18.70
CA ASP A 89 25.41 -14.15 -19.78
C ASP A 89 26.88 -14.50 -19.50
N LYS A 90 27.34 -14.29 -18.27
CA LYS A 90 28.71 -14.64 -17.84
C LYS A 90 28.99 -16.14 -17.96
N LYS A 91 28.04 -16.99 -17.55
CA LYS A 91 28.18 -18.45 -17.66
C LYS A 91 28.14 -18.93 -19.12
N THR A 92 27.31 -18.28 -19.96
CA THR A 92 27.20 -18.61 -21.38
C THR A 92 28.46 -18.20 -22.16
N ALA A 93 29.04 -17.03 -21.84
CA ALA A 93 30.32 -16.61 -22.39
C ALA A 93 31.43 -17.63 -22.08
N ASN A 94 31.53 -18.08 -20.83
CA ASN A 94 32.54 -19.08 -20.43
C ASN A 94 32.38 -20.46 -21.12
N LEU A 95 31.17 -20.81 -21.56
CA LEU A 95 30.92 -22.04 -22.34
C LEU A 95 31.27 -21.90 -23.83
N ARG A 96 31.23 -20.68 -24.38
CA ARG A 96 31.53 -20.42 -25.81
C ARG A 96 33.02 -20.30 -26.12
N PHE A 97 33.86 -20.11 -25.10
CA PHE A 97 35.32 -20.01 -25.23
C PHE A 97 36.06 -21.27 -24.75
N LYS A 98 35.34 -22.40 -24.61
CA LYS A 98 35.88 -23.74 -24.38
C LYS A 98 35.70 -24.60 -25.63
#